data_AF-A0A8X6GJD1-F1
#
_entry.id   AF-A0A8X6GJD1-F1
#
_cell.length_a   1.000
_cell.length_b   1.000
_cell.length_c   1.000
_cell.angle_alpha   90.00
_cell.angle_beta   90.00
_cell.angle_gamma   90.00
#
_symmetry.space_group_name_H-M   'P 1'
#
loop_
_entity.id
_entity.type
_entity.pdbx_description
1 polymer ?
#
loop_
_entity_poly.entity_id
_entity_poly.type
_entity_poly.pdbx_seq_one_letter_code
_entity_poly.pdbx_strand_id
1 'polypeptide(L)'
;MQEKSVLEQENVADTYDGPSYIIVDKNALCDIFKYTLCGICNQSTLKLEFGHKYGFSHQLKLVCKTCSEQKMECFTSPRLEKKSNTSTPFDVNVRAVQAFLAISGGHASVEKFCLFLNMPLMSSKTFNEIKLYINSMC
;
A
#
# COMPACT_ATOMS: atom_id res chain seq x y z
N MET A 1 -42.17 8.60 26.44
CA MET A 1 -41.18 9.56 25.92
C MET A 1 -40.28 8.78 24.99
N GLN A 2 -40.44 9.01 23.69
CA GLN A 2 -39.76 8.33 22.59
C GLN A 2 -38.34 8.86 22.42
N GLU A 3 -37.45 8.00 21.92
CA GLU A 3 -36.47 8.24 20.84
C GLU A 3 -35.97 6.83 20.37
N LYS A 4 -36.69 6.12 19.48
CA LYS A 4 -36.39 5.93 18.03
C LYS A 4 -34.92 6.23 17.67
N SER A 5 -34.07 5.21 17.43
CA SER A 5 -33.84 4.47 16.17
C SER A 5 -33.45 5.33 14.97
N VAL A 6 -32.55 4.79 14.13
CA VAL A 6 -32.09 5.25 12.79
C VAL A 6 -30.72 5.95 12.91
N LEU A 7 -29.61 5.36 12.46
CA LEU A 7 -29.36 4.94 11.08
C LEU A 7 -28.55 3.63 10.99
N GLU A 8 -29.24 2.55 10.62
CA GLU A 8 -28.69 1.62 9.63
C GLU A 8 -28.53 2.45 8.35
N GLN A 9 -27.30 2.73 7.94
CA GLN A 9 -27.05 3.24 6.58
C GLN A 9 -26.81 2.04 5.68
N GLU A 10 -27.83 1.83 4.85
CA GLU A 10 -27.89 0.88 3.76
C GLU A 10 -26.66 0.99 2.86
N ASN A 11 -26.22 -0.19 2.42
CA ASN A 11 -25.28 -0.40 1.33
C ASN A 11 -25.68 0.42 0.09
N VAL A 12 -25.05 1.58 -0.10
CA VAL A 12 -24.79 2.08 -1.44
C VAL A 12 -23.49 1.41 -1.87
N ALA A 13 -23.62 0.30 -2.61
CA ALA A 13 -22.51 -0.23 -3.38
C ALA A 13 -22.22 0.76 -4.52
N ASP A 14 -21.63 1.90 -4.18
CA ASP A 14 -20.80 2.63 -5.13
C ASP A 14 -19.67 1.66 -5.47
N THR A 15 -19.74 1.08 -6.66
CA THR A 15 -18.64 0.27 -7.20
C THR A 15 -17.50 1.22 -7.53
N TYR A 16 -16.78 1.65 -6.49
CA TYR A 16 -15.53 2.37 -6.60
C TYR A 16 -14.52 1.45 -7.31
N ASP A 17 -14.28 1.70 -8.59
CA ASP A 17 -13.30 0.98 -9.43
C ASP A 17 -11.85 1.38 -9.14
N GLY A 18 -11.59 2.00 -7.99
CA GLY A 18 -10.24 2.33 -7.58
C GLY A 18 -9.57 1.22 -6.78
N PRO A 19 -8.28 1.41 -6.44
CA PRO A 19 -7.51 0.40 -5.74
C PRO A 19 -8.11 0.11 -4.36
N SER A 20 -8.29 -1.18 -4.06
CA SER A 20 -8.67 -1.70 -2.75
C SER A 20 -7.43 -2.20 -2.00
N TYR A 21 -7.40 -1.97 -0.69
CA TYR A 21 -6.23 -2.23 0.15
C TYR A 21 -6.57 -3.14 1.33
N ILE A 22 -5.70 -4.10 1.57
CA ILE A 22 -5.67 -4.95 2.76
C ILE A 22 -4.26 -4.96 3.36
N ILE A 23 -4.16 -5.23 4.66
CA ILE A 23 -2.86 -5.46 5.33
C ILE A 23 -2.55 -6.95 5.23
N VAL A 24 -1.38 -7.29 4.69
CA VAL A 24 -0.96 -8.68 4.48
C VAL A 24 0.40 -8.90 5.14
N ASP A 25 0.53 -9.97 5.91
CA ASP A 25 1.83 -10.40 6.43
C ASP A 25 2.78 -10.77 5.27
N LYS A 26 4.05 -10.36 5.40
CA LYS A 26 5.04 -10.55 4.35
C LYS A 26 5.29 -12.03 4.06
N ASN A 27 5.30 -12.88 5.08
CA ASN A 27 5.56 -14.30 4.92
C ASN A 27 4.36 -14.99 4.27
N ALA A 28 3.14 -14.64 4.69
CA ALA A 28 1.92 -15.12 4.04
C ALA A 28 1.91 -14.81 2.54
N LEU A 29 2.32 -13.59 2.13
CA LEU A 29 2.44 -13.24 0.72
C LEU A 29 3.54 -14.03 0.00
N CYS A 30 4.70 -14.25 0.64
CA CYS A 30 5.76 -15.09 0.09
C CYS A 30 5.32 -16.54 -0.11
N ASP A 31 4.56 -17.09 0.84
CA ASP A 31 4.11 -18.49 0.82
C ASP A 31 3.17 -18.80 -0.35
N ILE A 32 2.43 -17.80 -0.85
CA ILE A 32 1.61 -17.94 -2.08
C ILE A 32 2.46 -18.38 -3.27
N PHE A 33 3.72 -17.97 -3.35
CA PHE A 33 4.61 -18.29 -4.47
C PHE A 33 5.45 -19.56 -4.27
N LYS A 34 5.43 -20.14 -3.06
CA LYS A 34 6.28 -21.28 -2.69
C LYS A 34 6.03 -22.53 -3.54
N TYR A 35 4.78 -22.73 -3.94
CA TYR A 35 4.35 -23.89 -4.74
C TYR A 35 4.06 -23.53 -6.20
N THR A 36 4.25 -22.27 -6.57
CA THR A 36 4.00 -21.80 -7.93
C THR A 36 5.14 -22.20 -8.85
N LEU A 37 4.81 -22.88 -9.94
CA LEU A 37 5.78 -23.31 -10.95
C LEU A 37 6.20 -22.11 -11.79
N CYS A 38 7.51 -22.02 -12.07
CA CYS A 38 8.02 -21.08 -13.05
C CYS A 38 7.51 -21.43 -14.44
N GLY A 39 6.89 -20.49 -15.15
CA GLY A 39 6.37 -20.71 -16.51
C GLY A 39 7.43 -21.01 -17.59
N ILE A 40 8.73 -20.93 -17.26
CA ILE A 40 9.83 -21.26 -18.19
C ILE A 40 10.47 -22.63 -17.85
N CYS A 41 10.98 -22.80 -16.63
CA CYS A 41 11.68 -24.04 -16.24
C CYS A 41 10.78 -25.08 -15.56
N ASN A 42 9.51 -24.74 -15.30
CA ASN A 42 8.53 -25.58 -14.61
C ASN A 42 8.95 -26.07 -13.22
N GLN A 43 9.89 -25.38 -12.57
CA GLN A 43 10.32 -25.66 -11.20
C GLN A 43 9.61 -24.74 -10.21
N SER A 44 9.31 -25.23 -9.00
CA SER A 44 8.74 -24.44 -7.89
C SER A 44 9.83 -23.63 -7.17
N THR A 45 10.54 -22.79 -7.91
CA THR A 45 11.67 -21.99 -7.40
C THR A 45 11.44 -20.49 -7.54
N LEU A 46 10.19 -20.09 -7.75
CA LEU A 46 9.77 -18.69 -7.71
C LEU A 46 9.90 -18.15 -6.28
N LYS A 47 10.44 -16.94 -6.18
CA LYS A 47 10.61 -16.21 -4.93
C LYS A 47 10.17 -14.77 -5.14
N LEU A 48 9.39 -14.27 -4.20
CA LEU A 48 9.08 -12.85 -4.11
C LEU A 48 10.21 -12.14 -3.35
N GLU A 49 10.77 -11.11 -3.97
CA GLU A 49 11.78 -10.23 -3.38
C GLU A 49 11.24 -8.82 -3.26
N PHE A 50 11.63 -8.15 -2.17
CA PHE A 50 11.17 -6.80 -1.84
C PHE A 50 12.32 -5.84 -2.09
N GLY A 51 12.13 -4.94 -3.05
CA GLY A 51 13.13 -3.96 -3.46
C GLY A 51 13.02 -2.66 -2.68
N HIS A 52 13.14 -1.53 -3.38
CA HIS A 52 13.09 -0.22 -2.76
C HIS A 52 11.72 0.08 -2.12
N LYS A 53 11.78 0.77 -0.98
CA LYS A 53 10.61 1.28 -0.24
C LYS A 53 10.35 2.74 -0.58
N TYR A 54 9.08 3.08 -0.77
CA TYR A 54 8.60 4.44 -1.01
C TYR A 54 7.41 4.74 -0.09
N GLY A 55 7.69 5.13 1.16
CA GLY A 55 6.68 5.21 2.20
C GLY A 55 6.16 3.83 2.55
N PHE A 56 4.85 3.60 2.39
CA PHE A 56 4.18 2.31 2.54
C PHE A 56 4.12 1.49 1.24
N SER A 57 4.43 2.08 0.09
CA SER A 57 4.58 1.32 -1.16
C SER A 57 5.94 0.62 -1.20
N HIS A 58 5.97 -0.63 -1.64
CA HIS A 58 7.17 -1.42 -1.83
C HIS A 58 7.27 -1.91 -3.28
N GLN A 59 8.48 -1.94 -3.80
CA GLN A 59 8.79 -2.64 -5.05
C GLN A 59 8.77 -4.15 -4.80
N LEU A 60 8.06 -4.88 -5.64
CA LEU A 60 7.98 -6.34 -5.65
C LEU A 60 8.67 -6.88 -6.90
N LYS A 61 9.50 -7.90 -6.72
CA LYS A 61 10.18 -8.61 -7.80
C LYS A 61 9.91 -10.09 -7.68
N LEU A 62 9.37 -10.70 -8.74
CA LEU A 62 9.22 -12.15 -8.80
C LEU A 62 10.40 -12.73 -9.56
N VAL A 63 11.23 -13.53 -8.88
CA VAL A 63 12.46 -14.09 -9.43
C VAL A 63 12.39 -15.61 -9.40
N CYS A 64 12.80 -16.26 -10.49
CA CYS A 64 13.00 -17.71 -10.51
C CYS A 64 14.45 -18.02 -10.18
N LYS A 65 14.71 -18.76 -9.10
CA LYS A 65 16.10 -19.12 -8.71
C LYS A 65 16.78 -20.06 -9.71
N THR A 66 16.02 -20.89 -10.43
CA THR A 66 16.58 -21.83 -11.41
C THR A 66 16.96 -21.14 -12.71
N CYS A 67 16.12 -20.21 -13.19
CA CYS A 67 16.41 -19.43 -14.39
C CYS A 67 17.37 -18.27 -14.13
N SER A 68 17.52 -17.85 -12.87
CA SER A 68 18.22 -16.62 -12.47
C SER A 68 17.70 -15.36 -13.16
N GLU A 69 16.42 -15.37 -13.52
CA GLU A 69 15.76 -14.29 -14.26
C GLU A 69 14.64 -13.66 -13.43
N GLN A 70 14.57 -12.32 -13.48
CA GLN A 70 13.42 -11.56 -13.04
C GLN A 70 12.25 -11.81 -14.00
N LYS A 71 11.14 -12.33 -13.46
CA LYS A 71 9.93 -12.66 -14.23
C LYS A 71 8.94 -11.51 -14.25
N MET A 72 8.82 -10.78 -13.15
CA MET A 72 7.97 -9.60 -13.07
C MET A 72 8.50 -8.61 -12.06
N GLU A 73 8.10 -7.36 -12.22
CA GLU A 73 8.34 -6.28 -11.29
C GLU A 73 7.14 -5.35 -11.23
N CYS A 74 6.70 -5.01 -10.02
CA CYS A 74 5.58 -4.09 -9.80
C CYS A 74 5.74 -3.38 -8.45
N PHE A 75 4.79 -2.50 -8.13
CA PHE A 75 4.69 -1.86 -6.81
C PHE A 75 3.43 -2.32 -6.10
N THR A 76 3.45 -2.36 -4.76
CA THR A 76 2.28 -2.73 -3.94
C THR A 76 1.13 -1.71 -4.01
N SER A 77 1.37 -0.55 -4.60
CA SER A 77 0.36 0.48 -4.86
C SER A 77 0.64 1.14 -6.19
N PRO A 78 -0.39 1.58 -6.94
CA PRO A 78 -0.20 2.44 -8.10
C PRO A 78 0.35 3.81 -7.68
N ARG A 79 1.08 4.44 -8.60
CA ARG A 79 1.39 5.88 -8.52
C ARG A 79 0.18 6.65 -9.01
N LEU A 80 -0.12 7.76 -8.37
CA LEU A 80 -1.12 8.69 -8.87
C LEU A 80 -0.61 9.39 -10.14
N GLU A 81 -1.52 9.97 -10.92
CA GLU A 81 -1.16 10.70 -12.13
C GLU A 81 -0.42 12.00 -11.82
N LYS A 82 0.56 12.33 -12.66
CA LYS A 82 1.36 13.56 -12.56
C LYS A 82 0.48 14.78 -12.79
N LYS A 83 0.17 15.53 -11.73
CA LYS A 83 -0.48 16.86 -11.82
C LYS A 83 0.49 18.04 -11.70
N SER A 84 1.76 17.80 -11.34
CA SER A 84 2.76 18.87 -11.16
C SER A 84 4.20 18.35 -11.35
N ASN A 85 5.18 19.25 -11.27
CA ASN A 85 6.62 18.95 -11.36
C ASN A 85 7.19 18.21 -10.14
N THR A 86 6.38 17.86 -9.13
CA THR A 86 6.83 17.06 -7.98
C THR A 86 6.69 15.57 -8.25
N SER A 87 7.54 14.76 -7.59
CA SER A 87 7.43 13.31 -7.63
C SER A 87 6.05 12.87 -7.14
N THR A 88 5.28 12.21 -8.00
CA THR A 88 3.90 11.86 -7.68
C THR A 88 3.85 10.73 -6.64
N PRO A 89 3.10 10.91 -5.54
CA PRO A 89 3.04 9.91 -4.49
C PRO A 89 2.31 8.65 -4.95
N PHE A 90 2.58 7.56 -4.24
CA PHE A 90 1.78 6.34 -4.34
C PHE A 90 0.43 6.54 -3.64
N ASP A 91 -0.63 5.99 -4.21
CA ASP A 91 -2.00 6.13 -3.70
C ASP A 91 -2.12 5.69 -2.22
N VAL A 92 -1.51 4.56 -1.85
CA VAL A 92 -1.47 4.07 -0.46
C VAL A 92 -0.88 5.09 0.52
N ASN A 93 0.13 5.86 0.08
CA ASN A 93 0.75 6.86 0.94
C ASN A 93 -0.19 8.05 1.15
N VAL A 94 -0.88 8.48 0.09
CA VAL A 94 -1.87 9.56 0.16
C VAL A 94 -2.99 9.16 1.11
N ARG A 95 -3.58 7.98 0.92
CA ARG A 95 -4.66 7.47 1.80
C ARG A 95 -4.23 7.37 3.25
N ALA A 96 -3.03 6.84 3.51
CA ALA A 96 -2.56 6.72 4.88
C ALA A 96 -2.38 8.11 5.53
N VAL A 97 -1.73 9.05 4.85
CA VAL A 97 -1.55 10.41 5.38
C VAL A 97 -2.91 11.08 5.58
N GLN A 98 -3.84 10.97 4.63
CA GLN A 98 -5.22 11.47 4.78
C GLN A 98 -5.92 10.87 6.01
N ALA A 99 -5.86 9.56 6.20
CA ALA A 99 -6.49 8.89 7.34
C ALA A 99 -5.93 9.40 8.68
N PHE A 100 -4.61 9.53 8.81
CA PHE A 100 -3.97 9.99 10.05
C PHE A 100 -4.14 11.51 10.29
N LEU A 101 -4.34 12.30 9.24
CA LEU A 101 -4.75 13.70 9.37
C LEU A 101 -6.22 13.83 9.81
N ALA A 102 -7.11 13.00 9.27
CA ALA A 102 -8.54 13.01 9.62
C ALA A 102 -8.79 12.72 11.11
N ILE A 103 -7.97 11.85 11.72
CA ILE A 103 -8.04 11.56 13.17
C ILE A 103 -7.16 12.50 14.01
N SER A 104 -6.66 13.60 13.45
CA SER A 104 -5.79 14.58 14.12
C SER A 104 -4.52 14.00 14.76
N GLY A 105 -4.06 12.85 14.27
CA GLY A 105 -2.91 12.13 14.82
C GLY A 105 -1.55 12.58 14.26
N GLY A 106 -1.56 13.12 13.03
CA GLY A 106 -0.33 13.53 12.35
C GLY A 106 0.69 12.40 12.20
N HIS A 107 1.97 12.74 12.04
CA HIS A 107 3.06 11.78 11.83
C HIS A 107 3.30 10.87 13.05
N ALA A 108 3.10 11.37 14.27
CA ALA A 108 3.27 10.59 15.51
C ALA A 108 2.30 9.41 15.61
N SER A 109 1.06 9.55 15.15
CA SER A 109 0.13 8.42 15.10
C SER A 109 0.49 7.40 14.04
N VAL A 110 1.07 7.83 12.91
CA VAL A 110 1.63 6.91 11.89
C VAL A 110 2.77 6.08 12.48
N GLU A 111 3.65 6.71 13.26
CA GLU A 111 4.75 6.05 13.95
C GLU A 111 4.26 4.95 14.89
N LYS A 112 3.28 5.25 15.75
CA LYS A 112 2.69 4.24 16.65
C LYS A 112 2.03 3.10 15.90
N PHE A 113 1.29 3.40 14.83
CA PHE A 113 0.68 2.38 13.97
C PHE A 113 1.75 1.46 13.35
N CYS A 114 2.83 2.04 12.81
CA CYS A 114 3.92 1.27 12.23
C CYS A 114 4.63 0.40 13.27
N LEU A 115 4.84 0.94 14.47
CA LEU A 115 5.44 0.22 15.58
C LEU A 115 4.64 -1.03 15.95
N PHE A 116 3.32 -0.92 16.11
CA PHE A 116 2.49 -2.06 16.51
C PHE A 116 2.33 -3.14 15.44
N LEU A 117 2.45 -2.78 14.16
CA LEU A 117 2.43 -3.74 13.05
C LEU A 117 3.82 -4.21 12.62
N ASN A 118 4.88 -3.78 13.31
CA ASN A 118 6.27 -4.05 12.91
C ASN A 118 6.55 -3.62 11.43
N MET A 119 5.96 -2.50 11.03
CA MET A 119 6.10 -1.92 9.70
C MET A 119 7.16 -0.82 9.68
N PRO A 120 7.85 -0.63 8.55
CA PRO A 120 8.82 0.45 8.42
C PRO A 120 8.11 1.81 8.27
N LEU A 121 8.46 2.76 9.14
CA LEU A 121 7.90 4.12 9.11
C LEU A 121 8.30 4.90 7.84
N MET A 122 7.38 5.73 7.33
CA MET A 122 7.70 6.76 6.33
C MET A 122 8.36 7.97 6.99
N SER A 123 9.33 8.59 6.31
CA SER A 123 10.01 9.76 6.87
C SER A 123 9.05 10.94 7.10
N SER A 124 9.32 11.78 8.10
CA SER A 124 8.51 12.99 8.34
C SER A 124 8.54 13.94 7.13
N LYS A 125 9.66 13.98 6.38
CA LYS A 125 9.76 14.70 5.12
C LYS A 125 8.73 14.20 4.10
N THR A 126 8.71 12.88 3.86
CA THR A 126 7.75 12.24 2.94
C THR A 126 6.31 12.51 3.38
N PHE A 127 6.02 12.40 4.68
CA PHE A 127 4.70 12.71 5.23
C PHE A 127 4.27 14.15 4.92
N ASN A 128 5.16 15.12 5.15
CA ASN A 128 4.89 16.54 4.89
C ASN A 128 4.73 16.84 3.39
N GLU A 129 5.54 16.23 2.53
CA GLU A 129 5.39 16.35 1.07
C GLU A 129 4.02 15.84 0.60
N ILE A 130 3.57 14.69 1.12
CA ILE A 130 2.24 14.15 0.80
C ILE A 130 1.13 15.02 1.38
N LYS A 131 1.30 15.56 2.59
CA LYS A 131 0.34 16.51 3.18
C LYS A 131 0.15 17.75 2.30
N LEU A 132 1.24 18.32 1.77
CA LEU A 132 1.18 19.43 0.82
C LEU A 132 0.50 19.02 -0.48
N TYR A 133 0.79 17.82 -0.98
CA TYR A 133 0.11 17.27 -2.16
C TYR A 133 -1.41 17.16 -1.95
N ILE A 134 -1.87 16.60 -0.81
CA ILE A 134 -3.29 16.49 -0.48
C ILE A 134 -3.95 17.87 -0.44
N ASN A 135 -3.32 18.85 0.22
CA ASN A 135 -3.85 20.21 0.32
C ASN A 135 -3.94 20.92 -1.04
N SER A 136 -3.19 20.48 -2.05
CA SER A 136 -3.28 21.01 -3.41
C SER A 136 -4.40 20.39 -4.25
N MET A 137 -5.07 19.34 -3.76
CA MET A 137 -6.20 18.68 -4.41
C MET A 137 -7.57 19.20 -3.93
N CYS A 138 -7.60 19.89 -2.79
CA CYS A 138 -8.79 20.55 -2.23
C CYS A 138 -8.83 22.01 -2.67
#